data_AF-A0A9E3KS37-F1
#
_entry.id   AF-A0A9E3KS37-F1
#
_cell.length_a   1.000
_cell.length_b   1.000
_cell.length_c   1.000
_cell.angle_alpha   90.00
_cell.angle_beta   90.00
_cell.angle_gamma   90.00
#
_symmetry.space_group_name_H-M   'P 1'
#
loop_
_entity.id
_entity.type
_entity.pdbx_description
1 polymer ?
#
loop_
_entity_poly.entity_id
_entity_poly.type
_entity_poly.pdbx_seq_one_letter_code
_entity_poly.pdbx_strand_id
1 'polypeptide(L)'
;MTTLVFENEYVLCELDDTLPVLKHRWKKETPGESFRKNLIAIQQHYIELEKEYPHLAWLADTQLLGEVDQETEEWFSTTWDDLLFNKANVKIHAVILGDDLFAEYPMETFKNNAEEKFKAYHVQLGVFSDEEEAYDWIRTR
;
A
#
# COMPACT_ATOMS: atom_id res chain seq x y z
N MET A 1 -18.51 6.72 2.88
CA MET A 1 -19.05 6.10 1.65
C MET A 1 -17.85 5.67 0.83
N THR A 2 -17.92 4.55 0.14
CA THR A 2 -16.80 4.07 -0.69
C THR A 2 -16.98 4.59 -2.11
N THR A 3 -15.95 5.25 -2.65
CA THR A 3 -15.96 5.85 -3.99
C THR A 3 -14.86 5.22 -4.83
N LEU A 4 -15.20 4.80 -6.04
CA LEU A 4 -14.22 4.28 -6.99
C LEU A 4 -13.27 5.41 -7.45
N VAL A 5 -11.97 5.23 -7.24
CA VAL A 5 -10.93 6.18 -7.64
C VAL A 5 -10.28 5.73 -8.94
N PHE A 6 -9.88 4.46 -9.01
CA PHE A 6 -9.19 3.89 -10.15
C PHE A 6 -9.48 2.39 -10.26
N GLU A 7 -9.72 1.90 -11.47
CA GLU A 7 -9.91 0.48 -11.70
C GLU A 7 -9.27 0.07 -13.01
N ASN A 8 -8.59 -1.08 -12.99
CA ASN A 8 -8.26 -1.79 -14.21
C ASN A 8 -8.35 -3.31 -14.02
N GLU A 9 -7.73 -4.03 -14.96
CA GLU A 9 -7.70 -5.49 -14.98
C GLU A 9 -6.97 -6.10 -13.76
N TYR A 10 -6.04 -5.36 -13.16
CA TYR A 10 -5.11 -5.83 -12.12
C TYR A 10 -5.42 -5.31 -10.74
N VAL A 11 -5.91 -4.07 -10.62
CA VAL A 11 -6.13 -3.41 -9.33
C VAL A 11 -7.45 -2.65 -9.31
N LEU A 12 -8.10 -2.69 -8.15
CA LEU A 12 -9.25 -1.87 -7.78
C LEU A 12 -8.78 -0.89 -6.72
N CYS A 13 -8.95 0.41 -6.93
CA CYS A 13 -8.61 1.44 -5.99
C CYS A 13 -9.83 2.28 -5.65
N GLU A 14 -10.10 2.37 -4.36
CA GLU A 14 -11.30 2.96 -3.78
C GLU A 14 -10.91 3.89 -2.63
N LEU A 15 -11.60 5.01 -2.52
CA LEU A 15 -11.54 5.89 -1.37
C LEU A 15 -12.70 5.53 -0.45
N ASP A 16 -12.39 5.14 0.78
CA ASP A 16 -13.35 5.19 1.85
C ASP A 16 -13.35 6.59 2.45
N ASP A 17 -14.47 7.29 2.36
CA ASP A 17 -14.66 8.63 2.91
C ASP A 17 -15.07 8.60 4.40
N THR A 18 -15.64 7.48 4.88
CA THR A 18 -16.07 7.37 6.29
C THR A 18 -14.90 7.21 7.26
N LEU A 19 -13.85 6.59 6.78
CA LEU A 19 -12.52 6.60 7.38
C LEU A 19 -11.60 6.92 6.20
N PRO A 20 -10.93 8.07 6.15
CA PRO A 20 -10.18 8.50 4.98
C PRO A 20 -9.07 7.49 4.67
N VAL A 21 -9.38 6.52 3.82
CA VAL A 21 -8.50 5.41 3.44
C VAL A 21 -8.54 5.28 1.94
N LEU A 22 -7.39 5.45 1.29
CA LEU A 22 -7.19 5.02 -0.07
C LEU A 22 -6.81 3.55 -0.07
N LYS A 23 -7.78 2.70 -0.38
CA LYS A 23 -7.62 1.26 -0.48
C LYS A 23 -7.30 0.90 -1.91
N HIS A 24 -6.29 0.08 -2.14
CA HIS A 24 -6.08 -0.58 -3.41
C HIS A 24 -5.97 -2.09 -3.21
N ARG A 25 -6.75 -2.83 -3.98
CA ARG A 25 -6.86 -4.27 -3.93
C ARG A 25 -6.43 -4.86 -5.26
N TRP A 26 -5.41 -5.70 -5.21
CA TRP A 26 -4.95 -6.45 -6.37
C TRP A 26 -5.92 -7.60 -6.64
N LYS A 27 -6.34 -7.73 -7.90
CA LYS A 27 -7.36 -8.68 -8.36
C LYS A 27 -6.75 -10.00 -8.80
N LYS A 28 -5.49 -9.98 -9.22
CA LYS A 28 -4.75 -11.12 -9.77
C LYS A 28 -3.25 -10.80 -9.81
N GLU A 29 -2.48 -11.85 -10.06
CA GLU A 29 -1.05 -11.73 -10.29
C GLU A 29 -0.76 -10.67 -11.36
N THR A 30 0.12 -9.74 -11.01
CA THR A 30 0.42 -8.59 -11.85
C THR A 30 1.89 -8.56 -12.22
N PRO A 31 2.22 -8.55 -13.52
CA PRO A 31 3.61 -8.43 -13.98
C PRO A 31 4.27 -7.17 -13.42
N GLY A 32 5.54 -7.23 -13.03
CA GLY A 32 6.25 -6.13 -12.36
C GLY A 32 6.20 -4.78 -13.06
N GLU A 33 6.22 -4.73 -14.39
CA GLU A 33 6.03 -3.46 -15.14
C GLU A 33 4.62 -2.87 -14.92
N SER A 34 3.59 -3.71 -15.02
CA SER A 34 2.20 -3.28 -14.80
C SER A 34 1.98 -2.90 -13.34
N PHE A 35 2.59 -3.64 -12.43
CA PHE A 35 2.55 -3.39 -11.00
C PHE A 35 3.11 -2.00 -10.66
N ARG A 36 4.32 -1.68 -11.14
CA ARG A 36 4.95 -0.37 -10.95
C ARG A 36 4.12 0.77 -11.54
N LYS A 37 3.58 0.59 -12.75
CA LYS A 37 2.71 1.59 -13.40
C LYS A 37 1.45 1.87 -12.57
N ASN A 38 0.82 0.81 -12.07
CA ASN A 38 -0.39 0.92 -11.25
C ASN A 38 -0.10 1.59 -9.90
N LEU A 39 1.01 1.24 -9.23
CA LEU A 39 1.42 1.90 -7.99
C LEU A 39 1.67 3.40 -8.19
N ILE A 40 2.34 3.79 -9.28
CA ILE A 40 2.55 5.20 -9.61
C ILE A 40 1.21 5.93 -9.84
N ALA A 41 0.25 5.30 -10.51
CA ALA A 41 -1.07 5.89 -10.71
C ALA A 41 -1.82 6.08 -9.38
N ILE A 42 -1.83 5.06 -8.52
CA ILE A 42 -2.45 5.14 -7.19
C ILE A 42 -1.77 6.22 -6.33
N GLN A 43 -0.45 6.33 -6.41
CA GLN A 43 0.33 7.36 -5.73
C GLN A 43 -0.05 8.77 -6.16
N GLN A 44 -0.29 8.98 -7.46
CA GLN A 44 -0.75 10.27 -7.98
C GLN A 44 -2.14 10.61 -7.45
N HIS A 45 -3.06 9.65 -7.47
CA HIS A 45 -4.39 9.82 -6.90
C HIS A 45 -4.34 10.12 -5.39
N TYR A 46 -3.47 9.44 -4.65
CA TYR A 46 -3.27 9.72 -3.23
C TYR A 46 -2.85 11.17 -2.99
N ILE A 47 -1.88 11.69 -3.75
CA ILE A 47 -1.42 13.08 -3.61
C ILE A 47 -2.54 14.09 -3.87
N GLU A 48 -3.44 13.78 -4.80
CA GLU A 48 -4.59 14.65 -5.06
C GLU A 48 -5.60 14.59 -3.92
N LEU A 49 -5.91 13.38 -3.43
CA LEU A 49 -6.87 13.15 -2.36
C LEU A 49 -6.38 13.66 -1.00
N GLU A 50 -5.08 13.60 -0.70
CA GLU A 50 -4.51 14.10 0.57
C GLU A 50 -4.79 15.59 0.79
N LYS A 51 -4.96 16.36 -0.30
CA LYS A 51 -5.32 17.79 -0.22
C LYS A 51 -6.74 18.02 0.32
N GLU A 52 -7.63 17.05 0.13
CA GLU A 52 -9.03 17.09 0.57
C GLU A 52 -9.24 16.30 1.87
N TYR A 53 -8.45 15.24 2.08
CA TYR A 53 -8.51 14.32 3.20
C TYR A 53 -7.21 14.38 4.02
N PRO A 54 -7.09 15.33 4.97
CA PRO A 54 -5.96 15.34 5.88
C PRO A 54 -5.98 14.04 6.70
N HIS A 55 -4.86 13.33 6.76
CA HIS A 55 -4.73 11.99 7.36
C HIS A 55 -5.29 10.82 6.53
N LEU A 56 -5.35 10.97 5.20
CA LEU A 56 -5.59 9.85 4.30
C LEU A 56 -4.63 8.68 4.62
N ALA A 57 -5.16 7.51 4.91
CA ALA A 57 -4.36 6.31 5.09
C ALA A 57 -4.22 5.58 3.75
N TRP A 58 -3.07 4.92 3.57
CA TRP A 58 -2.79 4.08 2.42
C TRP A 58 -2.99 2.62 2.82
N LEU A 59 -3.98 1.94 2.23
CA LEU A 59 -4.24 0.52 2.48
C LEU A 59 -3.98 -0.31 1.22
N ALA A 60 -2.97 -1.18 1.29
CA ALA A 60 -2.59 -2.07 0.21
C ALA A 60 -3.08 -3.50 0.48
N ASP A 61 -4.08 -3.99 -0.25
CA ASP A 61 -4.50 -5.39 -0.23
C ASP A 61 -3.79 -6.15 -1.35
N THR A 62 -2.69 -6.81 -0.98
CA THR A 62 -1.84 -7.57 -1.89
C THR A 62 -2.20 -9.05 -1.93
N GLN A 63 -3.30 -9.53 -1.33
CA GLN A 63 -3.54 -10.97 -1.18
C GLN A 63 -3.47 -11.77 -2.50
N LEU A 64 -3.85 -11.15 -3.62
CA LEU A 64 -3.85 -11.79 -4.95
C LEU A 64 -2.74 -11.26 -5.87
N LEU A 65 -1.80 -10.46 -5.36
CA LEU A 65 -0.76 -9.83 -6.18
C LEU A 65 0.27 -10.82 -6.73
N GLY A 66 0.42 -12.00 -6.11
CA GLY A 66 1.40 -13.02 -6.51
C GLY A 66 2.84 -12.61 -6.27
N GLU A 67 3.78 -13.41 -6.74
CA GLU A 67 5.22 -13.13 -6.58
C GLU A 67 5.64 -11.90 -7.39
N VAL A 68 6.49 -11.06 -6.79
CA VAL A 68 7.13 -9.92 -7.48
C VAL A 68 8.52 -10.32 -7.95
N ASP A 69 8.87 -9.93 -9.18
CA ASP A 69 10.21 -10.16 -9.72
C ASP A 69 11.28 -9.30 -9.03
N GLN A 70 12.52 -9.76 -9.10
CA GLN A 70 13.67 -9.10 -8.49
C GLN A 70 13.83 -7.62 -8.93
N GLU A 71 13.54 -7.29 -10.19
CA GLU A 71 13.63 -5.91 -10.68
C GLU A 71 12.63 -5.00 -9.96
N THR A 72 11.45 -5.53 -9.67
CA THR A 72 10.41 -4.84 -8.90
C THR A 72 10.80 -4.68 -7.43
N GLU A 73 11.42 -5.68 -6.81
CA GLU A 73 11.96 -5.58 -5.44
C GLU A 73 13.06 -4.52 -5.32
N GLU A 74 13.98 -4.46 -6.29
CA GLU A 74 15.03 -3.43 -6.34
C GLU A 74 14.43 -2.04 -6.53
N TRP A 75 13.40 -1.92 -7.38
CA TRP A 75 12.68 -0.66 -7.58
C TRP A 75 11.96 -0.19 -6.31
N PHE A 76 11.38 -1.10 -5.53
CA PHE A 76 10.77 -0.78 -4.24
C PHE A 76 11.75 -0.07 -3.31
N SER A 77 12.91 -0.68 -3.12
CA SER A 77 13.92 -0.20 -2.16
C SER A 77 14.63 1.08 -2.57
N THR A 78 14.72 1.35 -3.87
CA THR A 78 15.49 2.47 -4.43
C THR A 78 14.64 3.67 -4.83
N THR A 79 13.41 3.44 -5.28
CA THR A 79 12.57 4.47 -5.91
C THR A 79 11.23 4.61 -5.22
N TRP A 80 10.55 3.50 -4.93
CA TRP A 80 9.18 3.57 -4.41
C TRP A 80 9.09 4.23 -3.03
N ASP A 81 9.99 3.89 -2.11
CA ASP A 81 9.98 4.46 -0.76
C ASP A 81 10.06 6.00 -0.78
N ASP A 82 10.89 6.56 -1.67
CA ASP A 82 10.96 8.02 -1.84
C ASP A 82 9.65 8.59 -2.41
N LEU A 83 9.09 7.94 -3.43
CA LEU A 83 7.83 8.37 -4.03
C LEU A 83 6.66 8.32 -3.05
N LEU A 84 6.62 7.32 -2.18
CA LEU A 84 5.52 7.13 -1.25
C LEU A 84 5.66 8.02 0.00
N PHE A 85 6.84 8.06 0.61
CA PHE A 85 7.02 8.72 1.89
C PHE A 85 7.52 10.16 1.79
N ASN A 86 8.35 10.49 0.80
CA ASN A 86 8.81 11.87 0.61
C ASN A 86 7.87 12.64 -0.33
N LYS A 87 7.47 12.06 -1.46
CA LYS A 87 6.62 12.79 -2.42
C LYS A 87 5.14 12.74 -2.07
N ALA A 88 4.60 11.56 -1.79
CA ALA A 88 3.20 11.42 -1.39
C ALA A 88 2.97 11.66 0.10
N ASN A 89 4.03 11.75 0.91
CA ASN A 89 3.95 12.06 2.34
C ASN A 89 2.98 11.15 3.11
N VAL A 90 2.87 9.88 2.70
CA VAL A 90 2.02 8.90 3.38
C VAL A 90 2.45 8.79 4.85
N LYS A 91 1.51 8.95 5.78
CA LYS A 91 1.79 8.83 7.23
C LYS A 91 1.27 7.54 7.84
N ILE A 92 0.17 7.01 7.31
CA ILE A 92 -0.44 5.77 7.76
C ILE A 92 -0.40 4.81 6.58
N HIS A 93 0.37 3.74 6.72
CA HIS A 93 0.51 2.71 5.70
C HIS A 93 0.09 1.37 6.27
N ALA A 94 -1.02 0.82 5.77
CA ALA A 94 -1.50 -0.51 6.11
C ALA A 94 -1.31 -1.44 4.92
N VAL A 95 -0.90 -2.68 5.17
CA VAL A 95 -0.72 -3.71 4.15
C VAL A 95 -1.41 -4.98 4.60
N ILE A 96 -2.27 -5.52 3.75
CA ILE A 96 -2.87 -6.85 3.91
C ILE A 96 -2.09 -7.79 3.01
N LEU A 97 -1.39 -8.74 3.63
CA LEU A 97 -0.55 -9.70 2.93
C LEU A 97 -1.32 -11.00 2.70
N GLY A 98 -1.18 -11.56 1.49
CA GLY A 98 -1.64 -12.93 1.21
C GLY A 98 -0.60 -13.96 1.63
N ASP A 99 -1.05 -15.20 1.85
CA ASP A 99 -0.21 -16.35 2.22
C ASP A 99 0.95 -16.60 1.23
N ASP A 100 0.77 -16.27 -0.06
CA ASP A 100 1.71 -16.62 -1.14
C ASP A 100 2.86 -15.60 -1.34
N LEU A 101 2.65 -14.31 -1.06
CA LEU A 101 3.59 -13.24 -1.46
C LEU A 101 4.94 -13.25 -0.77
N PHE A 102 5.06 -14.01 0.30
CA PHE A 102 6.22 -14.01 1.17
C PHE A 102 6.50 -15.40 1.74
N ALA A 103 6.13 -16.45 1.00
CA ALA A 103 6.43 -17.83 1.38
C ALA A 103 7.93 -18.07 1.68
N GLU A 104 8.83 -17.24 1.12
CA GLU A 104 10.28 -17.29 1.37
C GLU A 104 10.83 -16.16 2.27
N TYR A 105 10.05 -15.12 2.59
CA TYR A 105 10.51 -13.98 3.41
C TYR A 105 9.59 -13.77 4.62
N PRO A 106 10.04 -14.00 5.87
CA PRO A 106 9.15 -13.91 7.03
C PRO A 106 8.48 -12.53 7.12
N MET A 107 7.15 -12.48 7.24
CA MET A 107 6.39 -11.24 7.44
C MET A 107 6.99 -10.37 8.56
N GLU A 108 7.49 -11.00 9.62
CA GLU A 108 8.16 -10.30 10.73
C GLU A 108 9.48 -9.63 10.32
N THR A 109 10.25 -10.23 9.42
CA THR A 109 11.49 -9.65 8.91
C THR A 109 11.21 -8.46 7.99
N PHE A 110 10.19 -8.57 7.12
CA PHE A 110 9.74 -7.46 6.29
C PHE A 110 9.25 -6.31 7.15
N LYS A 111 8.37 -6.61 8.11
CA LYS A 111 7.84 -5.64 9.06
C LYS A 111 8.95 -4.96 9.84
N ASN A 112 9.92 -5.67 10.40
CA ASN A 112 11.01 -5.07 11.18
C ASN A 112 11.91 -4.17 10.32
N ASN A 113 12.30 -4.62 9.12
CA ASN A 113 13.13 -3.81 8.21
C ASN A 113 12.37 -2.57 7.71
N ALA A 114 11.09 -2.75 7.38
CA ALA A 114 10.22 -1.68 6.91
C ALA A 114 9.93 -0.69 8.03
N GLU A 115 9.54 -1.13 9.23
CA GLU A 115 9.30 -0.25 10.39
C GLU A 115 10.52 0.58 10.75
N GLU A 116 11.73 0.00 10.76
CA GLU A 116 12.95 0.76 11.06
C GLU A 116 13.23 1.82 9.99
N LYS A 117 13.10 1.45 8.70
CA LYS A 117 13.27 2.36 7.56
C LYS A 117 12.22 3.47 7.58
N PHE A 118 10.98 3.15 7.90
CA PHE A 118 9.81 4.01 7.83
C PHE A 118 9.68 4.94 9.05
N LYS A 119 10.27 4.54 10.18
CA LYS A 119 10.41 5.41 11.36
C LYS A 119 11.19 6.69 11.04
N ALA A 120 12.18 6.62 10.15
CA ALA A 120 12.91 7.80 9.68
C ALA A 120 12.01 8.81 8.92
N TYR A 121 10.93 8.32 8.31
CA TYR A 121 9.96 9.13 7.57
C TYR A 121 8.71 9.50 8.40
N HIS A 122 8.69 9.13 9.69
CA HIS A 122 7.55 9.27 10.59
C HIS A 122 6.27 8.59 10.06
N VAL A 123 6.44 7.45 9.41
CA VAL A 123 5.35 6.65 8.84
C VAL A 123 5.00 5.54 9.83
N GLN A 124 3.71 5.34 10.06
CA GLN A 124 3.18 4.23 10.83
C GLN A 124 2.86 3.09 9.86
N LEU A 125 3.57 1.98 9.98
CA LEU A 125 3.32 0.77 9.20
C LEU A 125 2.50 -0.22 10.01
N GLY A 126 1.41 -0.69 9.42
CA GLY A 126 0.62 -1.82 9.89
C GLY A 126 0.64 -2.93 8.85
N VAL A 127 0.85 -4.17 9.29
CA VAL A 127 0.81 -5.37 8.45
C VAL A 127 -0.24 -6.30 9.05
N PHE A 128 -1.19 -6.74 8.22
CA PHE A 128 -2.40 -7.46 8.62
C PHE A 128 -2.65 -8.66 7.71
N SER A 129 -3.45 -9.61 8.19
CA SER A 129 -3.91 -10.76 7.41
C SER A 129 -5.29 -10.53 6.80
N ASP A 130 -6.07 -9.59 7.36
CA ASP A 130 -7.38 -9.23 6.86
C ASP A 130 -7.67 -7.72 6.92
N GLU A 131 -8.75 -7.36 6.24
CA GLU A 131 -9.20 -5.97 6.12
C GLU A 131 -9.79 -5.42 7.42
N GLU A 132 -10.47 -6.23 8.22
CA GLU A 132 -11.11 -5.77 9.44
C GLU A 132 -10.07 -5.29 10.45
N GLU A 133 -9.00 -6.07 10.66
CA GLU A 133 -7.87 -5.70 11.49
C GLU A 133 -7.17 -4.43 11.00
N ALA A 134 -6.97 -4.33 9.67
CA ALA A 134 -6.34 -3.15 9.08
C ALA A 134 -7.16 -1.88 9.33
N TYR A 135 -8.47 -1.94 9.10
CA TYR A 135 -9.38 -0.81 9.34
C TYR A 135 -9.48 -0.46 10.82
N ASP A 136 -9.57 -1.44 11.72
CA ASP A 136 -9.60 -1.17 13.16
C ASP A 136 -8.32 -0.45 13.61
N TRP A 137 -7.16 -0.91 13.15
CA TRP A 137 -5.89 -0.27 13.44
C TRP A 137 -5.81 1.16 12.89
N ILE A 138 -6.25 1.40 11.65
CA ILE A 138 -6.27 2.75 11.07
C ILE A 138 -7.15 3.70 11.90
N ARG A 139 -8.29 3.23 12.45
CA ARG A 139 -9.15 4.05 13.33
C ARG A 139 -8.47 4.48 14.62
N THR A 140 -7.39 3.81 15.03
CA THR A 140 -6.63 4.16 16.24
C THR A 140 -5.48 5.14 15.99
N ARG A 141 -5.39 5.71 14.79
CA ARG A 141 -4.35 6.68 14.36
C ARG A 141 -4.95 8.06 14.16
#